data_AF-A0A7M2XSQ7-F1
#
_entry.id   AF-A0A7M2XSQ7-F1
#
_cell.length_a   1.000
_cell.length_b   1.000
_cell.length_c   1.000
_cell.angle_alpha   90.00
_cell.angle_beta   90.00
_cell.angle_gamma   90.00
#
_symmetry.space_group_name_H-M   'P 1'
#
loop_
_entity.id
_entity.type
_entity.pdbx_description
1 polymer ?
#
loop_
_entity_poly.entity_id
_entity_poly.type
_entity_poly.pdbx_seq_one_letter_code
_entity_poly.pdbx_strand_id
1 'polypeptide(L)'
;MHRPFLEQPEYRDGHRRQDGAAGLIGHRSRFPSIVGRRCDSATGSLRIVGAEYTAWNSGRTSRSGRSTSARSSVPGIGPSGWQTPLVDSRVELGVIAVFAGLLVGAVLFVPFVALSYRRRGRLSLGRLALFVAALVYFWALWAYTLLPLPDPQTLVCAGTNTDPLAFVDDLWGAWSNIGSPTAFLRDTAVLQLALNVLLFVPLGFFVRALGGRGILVAIAAGFATSLFVELAQLTGMWGAYDCAYRVFDVDDLLTNTVGAALGSLLALVVPRGLSDPSADVDPGAPRPVTVPRRLLAMLCDWLGYTLTTFAVAVAVRAYLIYLADDRATAVEGPVSTIIGGSVTLAVWLLVILTTGRSPGDHVVRLRYVGGSMPVAVSRLLRFLAGIGGYGLLDLLPEEWSILVTIFAGVAVVTALFTRNGRGLPGVLNRQELVDSRALPQPAVEVDSTTRT
;
A
#
# COMPACT_ATOMS: atom_id res chain seq x y z
N MET A 1 9.69 46.24 -39.89
CA MET A 1 8.99 47.50 -39.62
C MET A 1 7.99 47.22 -38.50
N HIS A 2 8.27 47.50 -37.23
CA HIS A 2 8.29 48.80 -36.52
C HIS A 2 6.91 49.28 -35.99
N ARG A 3 6.63 48.93 -34.72
CA ARG A 3 6.09 49.76 -33.61
C ARG A 3 4.72 50.50 -33.79
N PRO A 4 4.14 51.14 -32.74
CA PRO A 4 4.52 51.24 -31.30
C PRO A 4 3.43 50.61 -30.37
N PHE A 5 3.52 50.46 -29.03
CA PHE A 5 4.20 51.12 -27.89
C PHE A 5 3.56 52.44 -27.38
N LEU A 6 2.80 52.37 -26.28
CA LEU A 6 2.32 53.49 -25.45
C LEU A 6 2.61 53.07 -23.99
N GLU A 7 3.64 53.62 -23.33
CA GLU A 7 3.66 54.88 -22.57
C GLU A 7 2.86 54.85 -21.26
N GLN A 8 3.59 54.88 -20.14
CA GLN A 8 3.13 55.25 -18.80
C GLN A 8 3.50 56.72 -18.53
N PRO A 9 2.71 57.46 -17.72
CA PRO A 9 3.16 58.71 -17.14
C PRO A 9 3.75 58.51 -15.73
N GLU A 10 4.95 59.05 -15.52
CA GLU A 10 5.61 59.25 -14.24
C GLU A 10 5.10 60.54 -13.58
N TYR A 11 4.93 60.57 -12.25
CA TYR A 11 4.72 61.83 -11.51
C TYR A 11 5.45 61.81 -10.16
N ARG A 12 6.06 62.94 -9.79
CA ARG A 12 7.09 63.04 -8.75
C ARG A 12 6.84 64.23 -7.82
N ASP A 13 7.32 64.09 -6.57
CA ASP A 13 7.61 65.12 -5.55
C ASP A 13 6.48 65.94 -4.91
N GLY A 14 6.67 66.29 -3.62
CA GLY A 14 5.81 67.26 -2.89
C GLY A 14 5.86 67.20 -1.36
N HIS A 15 6.92 67.76 -0.73
CA HIS A 15 7.08 67.91 0.72
C HIS A 15 5.87 68.44 1.54
N ARG A 16 5.75 67.99 2.81
CA ARG A 16 5.86 68.88 4.01
C ARG A 16 6.00 68.12 5.34
N ARG A 17 6.81 68.68 6.25
CA ARG A 17 6.78 68.41 7.70
C ARG A 17 5.91 69.46 8.40
N GLN A 18 5.32 69.09 9.53
CA GLN A 18 5.02 70.01 10.64
C GLN A 18 5.07 69.22 11.96
N ASP A 19 5.72 69.80 12.97
CA ASP A 19 5.85 69.23 14.31
C ASP A 19 4.72 69.70 15.24
N GLY A 20 4.35 68.90 16.25
CA GLY A 20 3.36 69.27 17.26
C GLY A 20 3.18 68.18 18.32
N ALA A 21 3.51 68.48 19.57
CA ALA A 21 3.59 67.50 20.66
C ALA A 21 2.29 67.39 21.50
N ALA A 22 2.00 66.20 22.03
CA ALA A 22 1.74 65.94 23.46
C ALA A 22 1.32 64.47 23.67
N GLY A 23 1.78 63.85 24.77
CA GLY A 23 1.73 62.40 24.98
C GLY A 23 0.39 61.79 25.39
N LEU A 24 0.33 60.44 25.36
CA LEU A 24 -0.06 59.57 26.48
C LEU A 24 -0.02 58.08 26.07
N ILE A 25 0.76 57.31 26.83
CA ILE A 25 0.61 55.89 27.24
C ILE A 25 -0.38 55.01 26.42
N GLY A 26 0.12 53.93 25.79
CA GLY A 26 -0.73 52.83 25.31
C GLY A 26 -0.04 51.80 24.40
N HIS A 27 -0.09 50.52 24.78
CA HIS A 27 0.49 49.36 24.10
C HIS A 27 0.36 49.31 22.56
N ARG A 28 1.48 49.05 21.86
CA ARG A 28 1.47 48.57 20.47
C ARG A 28 0.95 47.14 20.39
N SER A 29 -0.02 46.86 19.52
CA SER A 29 -0.17 45.54 18.88
C SER A 29 -0.96 45.62 17.57
N ARG A 30 -0.68 44.67 16.66
CA ARG A 30 -1.39 44.35 15.39
C ARG A 30 -1.16 45.29 14.18
N PHE A 31 -0.28 44.83 13.28
CA PHE A 31 -0.55 44.93 11.84
C PHE A 31 -1.65 43.91 11.44
N PRO A 32 -2.42 44.14 10.36
CA PRO A 32 -3.52 43.27 9.96
C PRO A 32 -3.07 42.09 9.08
N SER A 33 -3.88 41.03 9.09
CA SER A 33 -3.71 39.82 8.28
C SER A 33 -3.97 40.05 6.78
N ILE A 34 -3.32 39.24 5.97
CA ILE A 34 -3.47 39.22 4.51
C ILE A 34 -4.89 38.75 4.14
N VAL A 35 -5.63 39.60 3.42
CA VAL A 35 -6.96 39.27 2.88
C VAL A 35 -6.80 38.64 1.50
N GLY A 36 -7.14 37.36 1.38
CA GLY A 36 -7.31 36.70 0.08
C GLY A 36 -8.49 37.30 -0.68
N ARG A 37 -8.24 37.84 -1.87
CA ARG A 37 -9.28 38.41 -2.75
C ARG A 37 -9.77 37.35 -3.73
N ARG A 38 -11.07 37.00 -3.68
CA ARG A 38 -11.77 36.45 -4.86
C ARG A 38 -12.06 37.58 -5.84
N CYS A 39 -11.76 37.37 -7.11
CA CYS A 39 -12.29 38.16 -8.21
C CYS A 39 -13.37 37.33 -8.91
N ASP A 40 -14.64 37.69 -8.71
CA ASP A 40 -15.73 37.23 -9.57
C ASP A 40 -16.09 38.34 -10.55
N SER A 41 -15.95 38.05 -11.84
CA SER A 41 -16.12 38.99 -12.94
C SER A 41 -17.53 38.97 -13.51
N ALA A 42 -18.52 39.42 -12.73
CA ALA A 42 -19.82 39.87 -13.24
C ALA A 42 -20.59 40.69 -12.17
N THR A 43 -21.20 41.80 -12.58
CA THR A 43 -22.11 42.67 -11.77
C THR A 43 -21.57 43.19 -10.44
N GLY A 44 -21.14 44.45 -10.42
CA GLY A 44 -20.70 45.13 -9.20
C GLY A 44 -21.85 45.43 -8.22
N SER A 45 -21.89 44.73 -7.09
CA SER A 45 -22.53 45.23 -5.87
C SER A 45 -21.80 44.72 -4.62
N LEU A 46 -21.26 45.65 -3.83
CA LEU A 46 -20.59 45.32 -2.56
C LEU A 46 -21.64 45.00 -1.50
N ARG A 47 -21.65 43.78 -0.95
CA ARG A 47 -22.38 43.48 0.30
C ARG A 47 -21.40 43.04 1.38
N ILE A 48 -21.28 43.88 2.40
CA ILE A 48 -20.59 43.55 3.65
C ILE A 48 -21.53 42.66 4.46
N VAL A 49 -21.19 41.38 4.62
CA VAL A 49 -21.87 40.48 5.56
C VAL A 49 -20.99 40.38 6.81
N GLY A 50 -21.41 41.06 7.88
CA GLY A 50 -20.76 40.93 9.19
C GLY A 50 -21.11 39.59 9.84
N ALA A 51 -20.13 38.95 10.47
CA ALA A 51 -20.37 37.75 11.26
C ALA A 51 -20.86 38.12 12.66
N GLU A 52 -22.10 37.74 13.00
CA GLU A 52 -22.61 37.83 14.37
C GLU A 52 -22.09 36.66 15.21
N TYR A 53 -21.29 36.97 16.24
CA TYR A 53 -20.97 36.04 17.33
C TYR A 53 -22.09 36.10 18.38
N THR A 54 -22.97 35.11 18.43
CA THR A 54 -23.93 34.97 19.54
C THR A 54 -23.27 34.31 20.75
N ALA A 55 -22.90 35.14 21.73
CA ALA A 55 -22.43 34.67 23.03
C ALA A 55 -23.55 33.97 23.81
N TRP A 56 -23.24 32.81 24.39
CA TRP A 56 -24.14 32.08 25.28
C TRP A 56 -24.20 32.77 26.64
N ASN A 57 -25.35 33.33 27.02
CA ASN A 57 -25.54 33.92 28.34
C ASN A 57 -26.89 33.53 28.96
N SER A 58 -26.88 33.36 30.27
CA SER A 58 -27.93 32.73 31.07
C SER A 58 -28.99 33.74 31.55
N GLY A 59 -30.29 33.38 31.50
CA GLY A 59 -31.34 34.31 31.93
C GLY A 59 -32.78 33.78 31.97
N ARG A 60 -33.20 33.28 33.15
CA ARG A 60 -34.55 33.33 33.76
C ARG A 60 -35.82 33.29 32.89
N THR A 61 -36.53 32.16 33.02
CA THR A 61 -37.96 32.05 33.41
C THR A 61 -38.88 33.28 33.32
N SER A 62 -39.94 33.20 32.50
CA SER A 62 -41.29 33.70 32.85
C SER A 62 -42.39 32.97 32.05
N ARG A 63 -43.66 33.15 32.46
CA ARG A 63 -44.82 32.27 32.15
C ARG A 63 -45.70 32.76 30.99
N SER A 64 -46.45 31.79 30.45
CA SER A 64 -47.85 31.85 29.96
C SER A 64 -48.24 32.67 28.72
N GLY A 65 -48.91 31.98 27.79
CA GLY A 65 -49.79 32.57 26.76
C GLY A 65 -50.35 31.49 25.83
N ARG A 66 -51.66 31.19 25.92
CA ARG A 66 -52.38 30.36 24.93
C ARG A 66 -53.05 31.29 23.91
N SER A 67 -53.02 30.95 22.62
CA SER A 67 -54.27 30.82 21.84
C SER A 67 -54.06 30.32 20.39
N THR A 68 -55.05 29.53 19.96
CA THR A 68 -55.62 29.41 18.60
C THR A 68 -54.78 28.94 17.39
N SER A 69 -55.40 27.97 16.72
CA SER A 69 -55.05 27.31 15.47
C SER A 69 -54.92 28.21 14.24
N ALA A 70 -53.91 27.92 13.41
CA ALA A 70 -54.02 28.00 11.96
C ALA A 70 -53.50 26.67 11.36
N ARG A 71 -54.39 25.87 10.77
CA ARG A 71 -54.06 24.57 10.17
C ARG A 71 -53.70 24.79 8.70
N SER A 72 -52.42 25.02 8.40
CA SER A 72 -51.89 24.94 7.03
C SER A 72 -51.36 23.53 6.78
N SER A 73 -51.79 22.93 5.67
CA SER A 73 -51.42 21.58 5.27
C SER A 73 -50.06 21.56 4.58
N VAL A 74 -49.04 21.06 5.27
CA VAL A 74 -47.76 20.67 4.65
C VAL A 74 -47.88 19.22 4.17
N PRO A 75 -47.48 18.87 2.93
CA PRO A 75 -47.47 17.48 2.47
C PRO A 75 -46.56 16.60 3.34
N GLY A 76 -46.97 15.36 3.59
CA GLY A 76 -46.28 14.48 4.52
C GLY A 76 -44.86 14.12 4.06
N ILE A 77 -43.87 14.46 4.88
CA ILE A 77 -42.51 13.90 4.78
C ILE A 77 -42.56 12.50 5.39
N GLY A 78 -42.46 11.47 4.55
CA GLY A 78 -42.31 10.09 5.00
C GLY A 78 -40.94 9.86 5.67
N PRO A 79 -40.83 8.95 6.65
CA PRO A 79 -39.58 8.69 7.37
C PRO A 79 -38.62 7.80 6.56
N SER A 80 -38.11 8.32 5.45
CA SER A 80 -37.13 7.64 4.59
C SER A 80 -36.19 8.65 3.92
N GLY A 81 -35.27 9.21 4.71
CA GLY A 81 -34.41 10.32 4.29
C GLY A 81 -33.09 10.46 5.05
N TRP A 82 -32.58 9.37 5.65
CA TRP A 82 -31.24 9.30 6.23
C TRP A 82 -30.29 8.51 5.32
N GLN A 83 -30.22 8.87 4.03
CA GLN A 83 -29.09 8.50 3.19
C GLN A 83 -27.99 9.55 3.43
N THR A 84 -26.85 9.11 3.95
CA THR A 84 -25.71 9.95 4.38
C THR A 84 -24.59 9.88 3.34
N PRO A 85 -24.49 10.82 2.38
CA PRO A 85 -23.58 10.68 1.23
C PRO A 85 -22.08 10.64 1.60
N LEU A 86 -21.76 11.17 2.78
CA LEU A 86 -20.41 11.23 3.35
C LEU A 86 -19.94 9.92 4.00
N VAL A 87 -20.84 8.94 4.19
CA VAL A 87 -20.49 7.64 4.79
C VAL A 87 -20.15 6.62 3.71
N ASP A 88 -20.96 6.51 2.64
CA ASP A 88 -20.70 5.60 1.51
C ASP A 88 -19.31 5.85 0.88
N SER A 89 -19.02 7.10 0.51
CA SER A 89 -17.74 7.50 -0.10
C SER A 89 -16.50 7.13 0.72
N ARG A 90 -16.59 7.14 2.06
CA ARG A 90 -15.47 6.72 2.93
C ARG A 90 -15.31 5.20 2.99
N VAL A 91 -16.42 4.46 2.93
CA VAL A 91 -16.40 2.99 2.89
C VAL A 91 -15.85 2.51 1.55
N GLU A 92 -16.27 3.11 0.43
CA GLU A 92 -15.77 2.80 -0.91
C GLU A 92 -14.25 3.01 -1.03
N LEU A 93 -13.75 4.17 -0.59
CA LEU A 93 -12.30 4.45 -0.55
C LEU A 93 -11.54 3.43 0.31
N GLY A 94 -12.09 3.05 1.47
CA GLY A 94 -11.52 2.02 2.33
C GLY A 94 -11.48 0.64 1.67
N VAL A 95 -12.53 0.25 0.94
CA VAL A 95 -12.63 -1.02 0.21
C VAL A 95 -11.64 -1.06 -0.95
N ILE A 96 -11.57 0.00 -1.77
CA ILE A 96 -10.59 0.12 -2.85
C ILE A 96 -9.16 0.00 -2.30
N ALA A 97 -8.90 0.68 -1.17
CA ALA A 97 -7.61 0.61 -0.51
C ALA A 97 -7.27 -0.84 -0.08
N VAL A 98 -8.19 -1.55 0.59
CA VAL A 98 -7.97 -2.95 1.00
C VAL A 98 -7.68 -3.85 -0.21
N PHE A 99 -8.44 -3.74 -1.30
CA PHE A 99 -8.21 -4.54 -2.50
C PHE A 99 -6.86 -4.25 -3.17
N ALA A 100 -6.47 -2.98 -3.30
CA ALA A 100 -5.18 -2.60 -3.86
C ALA A 100 -4.01 -3.09 -2.98
N GLY A 101 -4.13 -2.96 -1.65
CA GLY A 101 -3.14 -3.50 -0.70
C GLY A 101 -2.99 -5.03 -0.79
N LEU A 102 -4.10 -5.76 -0.94
CA LEU A 102 -4.10 -7.21 -1.15
C LEU A 102 -3.46 -7.60 -2.49
N LEU A 103 -3.75 -6.88 -3.58
CA LEU A 103 -3.14 -7.10 -4.89
C LEU A 103 -1.62 -6.88 -4.87
N VAL A 104 -1.16 -5.77 -4.28
CA VAL A 104 0.27 -5.51 -4.08
C VAL A 104 0.91 -6.60 -3.22
N GLY A 105 0.23 -7.04 -2.16
CA GLY A 105 0.65 -8.16 -1.32
C GLY A 105 0.84 -9.46 -2.11
N ALA A 106 -0.13 -9.82 -2.95
CA ALA A 106 -0.09 -10.97 -3.83
C ALA A 106 1.12 -10.91 -4.79
N VAL A 107 1.31 -9.78 -5.49
CA VAL A 107 2.42 -9.58 -6.43
C VAL A 107 3.78 -9.67 -5.72
N LEU A 108 3.92 -9.10 -4.53
CA LEU A 108 5.17 -9.11 -3.77
C LEU A 108 5.44 -10.43 -3.02
N PHE A 109 4.42 -11.27 -2.78
CA PHE A 109 4.57 -12.50 -2.00
C PHE A 109 5.53 -13.50 -2.65
N VAL A 110 5.33 -13.85 -3.93
CA VAL A 110 6.17 -14.82 -4.65
C VAL A 110 7.66 -14.41 -4.66
N PRO A 111 8.05 -13.17 -5.05
CA PRO A 111 9.44 -12.74 -4.98
C PRO A 111 9.97 -12.64 -3.54
N PHE A 112 9.15 -12.28 -2.55
CA PHE A 112 9.56 -12.30 -1.14
C PHE A 112 9.90 -13.71 -0.65
N VAL A 113 9.09 -14.72 -0.98
CA VAL A 113 9.36 -16.13 -0.67
C VAL A 113 10.64 -16.57 -1.38
N ALA A 114 10.78 -16.28 -2.68
CA ALA A 114 11.96 -16.64 -3.46
C ALA A 114 13.26 -16.04 -2.90
N LEU A 115 13.25 -14.75 -2.55
CA LEU A 115 14.38 -14.07 -1.90
C LEU A 115 14.67 -14.65 -0.52
N SER A 116 13.67 -15.08 0.24
CA SER A 116 13.85 -15.75 1.53
C SER A 116 14.54 -17.10 1.39
N TYR A 117 14.07 -17.96 0.48
CA TYR A 117 14.74 -19.24 0.21
C TYR A 117 16.12 -19.08 -0.43
N ARG A 118 16.34 -18.05 -1.25
CA ARG A 118 17.67 -17.77 -1.86
C ARG A 118 18.69 -17.27 -0.83
N ARG A 119 18.31 -16.30 0.03
CA ARG A 119 19.24 -15.66 0.99
C ARG A 119 19.37 -16.37 2.35
N ARG A 120 18.38 -17.15 2.78
CA ARG A 120 18.33 -17.81 4.12
C ARG A 120 18.05 -19.31 4.06
N GLY A 121 17.78 -19.86 2.88
CA GLY A 121 17.47 -21.28 2.71
C GLY A 121 16.12 -21.76 3.23
N ARG A 122 15.33 -20.89 3.88
CA ARG A 122 13.97 -21.15 4.41
C ARG A 122 13.15 -19.86 4.54
N LEU A 123 11.85 -20.01 4.80
CA LEU A 123 10.97 -18.95 5.31
C LEU A 123 10.55 -19.31 6.75
N SER A 124 10.64 -18.36 7.68
CA SER A 124 10.15 -18.51 9.07
C SER A 124 8.83 -17.77 9.26
N LEU A 125 8.01 -18.24 10.22
CA LEU A 125 6.73 -17.59 10.54
C LEU A 125 6.92 -16.13 10.98
N GLY A 126 7.91 -15.86 11.84
CA GLY A 126 8.23 -14.49 12.26
C GLY A 126 8.59 -13.57 11.08
N ARG A 127 9.28 -14.09 10.05
CA ARG A 127 9.60 -13.28 8.86
C ARG A 127 8.43 -13.10 7.92
N LEU A 128 7.53 -14.08 7.82
CA LEU A 128 6.25 -13.91 7.12
C LEU A 128 5.39 -12.86 7.83
N ALA A 129 5.30 -12.90 9.16
CA ALA A 129 4.60 -11.90 9.96
C ALA A 129 5.20 -10.50 9.79
N LEU A 130 6.55 -10.37 9.79
CA LEU A 130 7.22 -9.10 9.48
C LEU A 130 6.89 -8.60 8.06
N PHE A 131 6.81 -9.47 7.06
CA PHE A 131 6.42 -9.07 5.69
C PHE A 131 4.96 -8.59 5.62
N VAL A 132 4.03 -9.30 6.25
CA VAL A 132 2.62 -8.88 6.33
C VAL A 132 2.48 -7.56 7.09
N ALA A 133 3.16 -7.42 8.23
CA ALA A 133 3.18 -6.17 8.99
C ALA A 133 3.78 -5.00 8.21
N ALA A 134 4.85 -5.24 7.44
CA ALA A 134 5.43 -4.23 6.55
C ALA A 134 4.46 -3.83 5.44
N LEU A 135 3.78 -4.78 4.80
CA LEU A 135 2.78 -4.51 3.76
C LEU A 135 1.62 -3.66 4.32
N VAL A 136 1.05 -4.06 5.46
CA VAL A 136 -0.01 -3.31 6.14
C VAL A 136 0.46 -1.91 6.54
N TYR A 137 1.68 -1.79 7.07
CA TYR A 137 2.28 -0.50 7.42
C TYR A 137 2.46 0.41 6.20
N PHE A 138 3.09 -0.07 5.12
CA PHE A 138 3.29 0.71 3.91
C PHE A 138 1.95 1.17 3.33
N TRP A 139 0.94 0.29 3.35
CA TRP A 139 -0.39 0.63 2.87
C TRP A 139 -1.10 1.68 3.76
N ALA A 140 -0.97 1.55 5.08
CA ALA A 140 -1.48 2.53 6.03
C ALA A 140 -0.76 3.89 5.89
N LEU A 141 0.55 3.91 5.65
CA LEU A 141 1.33 5.13 5.40
C LEU A 141 0.76 5.92 4.21
N TRP A 142 0.51 5.27 3.06
CA TRP A 142 -0.15 5.88 1.91
C TRP A 142 -1.56 6.38 2.24
N ALA A 143 -2.36 5.56 2.92
CA ALA A 143 -3.74 5.93 3.28
C ALA A 143 -3.79 7.17 4.18
N TYR A 144 -2.97 7.24 5.24
CA TYR A 144 -2.96 8.38 6.17
C TYR A 144 -2.37 9.67 5.57
N THR A 145 -1.42 9.55 4.64
CA THR A 145 -0.77 10.71 4.03
C THR A 145 -1.56 11.28 2.85
N LEU A 146 -2.30 10.47 2.10
CA LEU A 146 -3.02 10.91 0.90
C LEU A 146 -4.55 10.98 1.04
N LEU A 147 -5.16 10.25 1.98
CA LEU A 147 -6.63 10.23 2.15
C LEU A 147 -7.09 11.02 3.39
N PRO A 148 -8.33 11.55 3.40
CA PRO A 148 -9.29 11.58 2.30
C PRO A 148 -8.88 12.57 1.20
N LEU A 149 -9.22 12.22 -0.03
CA LEU A 149 -9.11 13.14 -1.18
C LEU A 149 -10.16 14.26 -1.03
N PRO A 150 -9.79 15.54 -1.25
CA PRO A 150 -10.74 16.65 -1.17
C PRO A 150 -11.70 16.67 -2.36
N ASP A 151 -12.88 17.25 -2.17
CA ASP A 151 -13.80 17.54 -3.27
C ASP A 151 -13.25 18.72 -4.11
N PRO A 152 -12.97 18.54 -5.42
CA PRO A 152 -12.47 19.60 -6.29
C PRO A 152 -13.28 20.90 -6.25
N GLN A 153 -14.60 20.85 -6.03
CA GLN A 153 -15.46 22.03 -5.99
C GLN A 153 -15.31 22.88 -4.72
N THR A 154 -14.71 22.32 -3.67
CA THR A 154 -14.51 22.99 -2.37
C THR A 154 -13.04 23.18 -1.99
N LEU A 155 -12.12 22.77 -2.87
CA LEU A 155 -10.69 22.86 -2.63
C LEU A 155 -10.25 24.31 -2.38
N VAL A 156 -9.49 24.49 -1.29
CA VAL A 156 -8.75 25.71 -0.99
C VAL A 156 -7.27 25.37 -1.01
N CYS A 157 -6.51 26.07 -1.85
CA CYS A 157 -5.09 25.82 -2.01
C CYS A 157 -4.31 26.09 -0.72
N ALA A 158 -3.45 25.16 -0.34
CA ALA A 158 -2.53 25.30 0.77
C ALA A 158 -1.24 26.03 0.38
N GLY A 159 -0.53 26.56 1.39
CA GLY A 159 0.77 27.22 1.23
C GLY A 159 1.95 26.25 1.31
N THR A 160 3.15 26.83 1.39
CA THR A 160 4.42 26.10 1.54
C THR A 160 5.20 26.64 2.73
N ASN A 161 5.57 25.78 3.67
CA ASN A 161 6.60 26.08 4.67
C ASN A 161 7.96 25.59 4.16
N THR A 162 8.93 26.50 4.09
CA THR A 162 10.31 26.17 3.67
C THR A 162 11.32 26.21 4.80
N ASP A 163 10.89 26.47 6.05
CA ASP A 163 11.78 26.49 7.21
C ASP A 163 11.93 25.05 7.79
N PRO A 164 13.12 24.43 7.71
CA PRO A 164 13.37 23.09 8.23
C PRO A 164 13.33 23.00 9.77
N LEU A 165 13.24 24.14 10.47
CA LEU A 165 13.24 24.24 11.94
C LEU A 165 11.98 24.92 12.49
N ALA A 166 10.92 25.10 11.69
CA ALA A 166 9.66 25.71 12.14
C ALA A 166 9.11 25.07 13.44
N PHE A 167 9.17 23.72 13.53
CA PHE A 167 8.81 22.97 14.74
C PHE A 167 9.49 23.45 16.03
N VAL A 168 10.65 24.12 15.98
CA VAL A 168 11.35 24.63 17.17
C VAL A 168 10.60 25.82 17.77
N ASP A 169 10.16 26.74 16.93
CA ASP A 169 9.40 27.92 17.37
C ASP A 169 7.99 27.51 17.83
N ASP A 170 7.36 26.54 17.16
CA ASP A 170 6.09 25.96 17.61
C ASP A 170 6.22 25.24 18.96
N LEU A 171 7.30 24.47 19.16
CA LEU A 171 7.57 23.78 20.41
C LEU A 171 7.85 24.76 21.55
N TRP A 172 8.54 25.86 21.27
CA TRP A 172 8.76 26.96 22.22
C TRP A 172 7.47 27.72 22.52
N GLY A 173 6.61 27.92 21.51
CA GLY A 173 5.26 28.46 21.66
C GLY A 173 4.39 27.58 22.55
N ALA A 174 4.34 26.27 22.31
CA ALA A 174 3.62 25.31 23.13
C ALA A 174 4.16 25.30 24.58
N TRP A 175 5.48 25.29 24.77
CA TRP A 175 6.09 25.31 26.10
C TRP A 175 5.80 26.60 26.88
N SER A 176 5.93 27.76 26.23
CA SER A 176 5.80 29.08 26.88
C SER A 176 4.37 29.47 27.23
N ASN A 177 3.36 28.92 26.53
CA ASN A 177 1.95 29.23 26.75
C ASN A 177 1.23 28.28 27.73
N ILE A 178 1.93 27.27 28.28
CA ILE A 178 1.29 26.16 28.99
C ILE A 178 1.71 26.06 30.46
N GLY A 179 0.72 25.96 31.35
CA GLY A 179 0.90 25.86 32.81
C GLY A 179 1.13 24.44 33.37
N SER A 180 1.15 23.39 32.55
CA SER A 180 1.41 22.01 33.03
C SER A 180 2.03 21.08 31.98
N PRO A 181 2.88 20.11 32.37
CA PRO A 181 3.45 19.14 31.42
C PRO A 181 2.40 18.28 30.70
N THR A 182 1.26 18.03 31.32
CA THR A 182 0.17 17.22 30.74
C THR A 182 -0.63 17.96 29.68
N ALA A 183 -0.67 19.29 29.73
CA ALA A 183 -1.22 20.11 28.66
C ALA A 183 -0.25 20.20 27.47
N PHE A 184 1.06 20.29 27.73
CA PHE A 184 2.09 20.31 26.68
C PHE A 184 2.08 19.02 25.84
N LEU A 185 1.98 17.85 26.48
CA LEU A 185 1.83 16.56 25.79
C LEU A 185 0.50 16.38 25.03
N ARG A 186 -0.42 17.35 25.12
CA ARG A 186 -1.69 17.39 24.39
C ARG A 186 -1.76 18.56 23.40
N ASP A 187 -0.70 19.35 23.29
CA ASP A 187 -0.62 20.42 22.31
C ASP A 187 -0.56 19.84 20.89
N THR A 188 -1.19 20.52 19.93
CA THR A 188 -1.32 20.02 18.56
C THR A 188 0.02 19.97 17.83
N ALA A 189 0.93 20.95 18.04
CA ALA A 189 2.25 20.95 17.41
C ALA A 189 3.13 19.84 17.99
N VAL A 190 3.08 19.64 19.32
CA VAL A 190 3.79 18.54 20.01
C VAL A 190 3.31 17.18 19.50
N LEU A 191 2.00 17.01 19.33
CA LEU A 191 1.42 15.78 18.81
C LEU A 191 1.74 15.56 17.32
N GLN A 192 1.69 16.60 16.48
CA GLN A 192 2.06 16.50 15.06
C GLN A 192 3.51 16.03 14.91
N LEU A 193 4.45 16.73 15.57
CA LEU A 193 5.87 16.38 15.60
C LEU A 193 6.11 14.92 16.06
N ALA A 194 5.46 14.51 17.16
CA ALA A 194 5.62 13.17 17.70
C ALA A 194 5.00 12.08 16.80
N LEU A 195 3.86 12.37 16.16
CA LEU A 195 3.17 11.44 15.27
C LEU A 195 3.92 11.26 13.94
N ASN A 196 4.52 12.31 13.39
CA ASN A 196 5.33 12.23 12.17
C ASN A 196 6.58 11.36 12.39
N VAL A 197 7.32 11.61 13.49
CA VAL A 197 8.41 10.72 13.93
C VAL A 197 7.92 9.27 14.09
N LEU A 198 6.80 9.05 14.82
CA LEU A 198 6.26 7.71 15.08
C LEU A 198 5.80 6.99 13.79
N LEU A 199 5.23 7.73 12.84
CA LEU A 199 4.76 7.21 11.56
C LEU A 199 5.90 6.63 10.71
N PHE A 200 7.13 7.14 10.86
CA PHE A 200 8.30 6.66 10.11
C PHE A 200 9.21 5.67 10.88
N VAL A 201 8.99 5.47 12.19
CA VAL A 201 9.69 4.43 12.97
C VAL A 201 9.54 3.02 12.34
N PRO A 202 8.35 2.56 11.89
CA PRO A 202 8.24 1.24 11.27
C PRO A 202 8.99 1.12 9.95
N LEU A 203 9.07 2.17 9.12
CA LEU A 203 9.84 2.17 7.88
C LEU A 203 11.32 1.83 8.15
N GLY A 204 11.94 2.57 9.07
CA GLY A 204 13.32 2.35 9.47
C GLY A 204 13.56 0.95 10.05
N PHE A 205 12.60 0.48 10.86
CA PHE A 205 12.61 -0.85 11.43
C PHE A 205 12.59 -1.94 10.35
N PHE A 206 11.68 -1.86 9.37
CA PHE A 206 11.56 -2.86 8.29
C PHE A 206 12.75 -2.82 7.32
N VAL A 207 13.30 -1.65 7.00
CA VAL A 207 14.52 -1.51 6.17
C VAL A 207 15.69 -2.31 6.77
N ARG A 208 15.85 -2.27 8.09
CA ARG A 208 16.85 -3.11 8.78
C ARG A 208 16.41 -4.56 8.92
N ALA A 209 15.24 -4.84 9.51
CA ALA A 209 14.81 -6.20 9.88
C ALA A 209 14.54 -7.10 8.66
N LEU A 210 13.81 -6.60 7.65
CA LEU A 210 13.51 -7.35 6.42
C LEU A 210 14.62 -7.20 5.37
N GLY A 211 15.10 -5.97 5.16
CA GLY A 211 16.07 -5.64 4.11
C GLY A 211 17.53 -5.99 4.45
N GLY A 212 17.86 -6.10 5.74
CA GLY A 212 19.24 -6.30 6.20
C GLY A 212 20.14 -5.08 6.01
N ARG A 213 19.56 -3.87 5.95
CA ARG A 213 20.29 -2.63 5.63
C ARG A 213 20.59 -1.79 6.87
N GLY A 214 21.65 -0.99 6.80
CA GLY A 214 22.11 -0.11 7.88
C GLY A 214 21.34 1.21 7.99
N ILE A 215 21.65 1.98 9.02
CA ILE A 215 20.95 3.23 9.36
C ILE A 215 20.96 4.27 8.22
N LEU A 216 22.06 4.37 7.46
CA LEU A 216 22.14 5.29 6.31
C LEU A 216 21.09 4.99 5.24
N VAL A 217 20.76 3.71 5.01
CA VAL A 217 19.71 3.31 4.07
C VAL A 217 18.33 3.56 4.65
N ALA A 218 18.16 3.44 5.97
CA ALA A 218 16.90 3.80 6.64
C ALA A 218 16.65 5.32 6.60
N ILE A 219 17.68 6.14 6.84
CA ILE A 219 17.64 7.60 6.69
C ILE A 219 17.29 7.98 5.25
N ALA A 220 18.02 7.44 4.26
CA ALA A 220 17.76 7.72 2.85
C ALA A 220 16.36 7.27 2.40
N ALA A 221 15.86 6.13 2.89
CA ALA A 221 14.50 5.67 2.63
C ALA A 221 13.44 6.56 3.32
N GLY A 222 13.66 6.98 4.56
CA GLY A 222 12.79 7.90 5.29
C GLY A 222 12.67 9.24 4.56
N PHE A 223 13.81 9.86 4.23
CA PHE A 223 13.86 11.10 3.46
C PHE A 223 13.18 10.96 2.10
N ALA A 224 13.51 9.92 1.32
CA ALA A 224 12.93 9.73 -0.01
C ALA A 224 11.41 9.44 0.02
N THR A 225 10.93 8.67 1.01
CA THR A 225 9.50 8.41 1.19
C THR A 225 8.76 9.67 1.65
N SER A 226 9.32 10.43 2.60
CA SER A 226 8.73 11.71 3.02
C SER A 226 8.71 12.70 1.87
N LEU A 227 9.81 12.88 1.15
CA LEU A 227 9.88 13.76 -0.01
C LEU A 227 8.90 13.36 -1.11
N PHE A 228 8.69 12.06 -1.35
CA PHE A 228 7.67 11.62 -2.29
C PHE A 228 6.26 12.03 -1.86
N VAL A 229 5.93 11.84 -0.57
CA VAL A 229 4.64 12.22 0.01
C VAL A 229 4.43 13.73 -0.06
N GLU A 230 5.42 14.52 0.33
CA GLU A 230 5.38 15.98 0.30
C GLU A 230 5.26 16.53 -1.13
N LEU A 231 6.01 15.98 -2.09
CA LEU A 231 5.82 16.31 -3.51
C LEU A 231 4.41 15.94 -4.00
N ALA A 232 3.89 14.78 -3.58
CA ALA A 232 2.54 14.34 -3.95
C ALA A 232 1.42 15.23 -3.38
N GLN A 233 1.68 15.95 -2.28
CA GLN A 233 0.76 16.95 -1.73
C GLN A 233 0.95 18.33 -2.39
N LEU A 234 2.20 18.81 -2.47
CA LEU A 234 2.59 20.11 -3.06
C LEU A 234 2.07 20.32 -4.47
N THR A 235 2.09 19.27 -5.28
CA THR A 235 1.72 19.36 -6.70
C THR A 235 0.32 18.80 -7.00
N GLY A 236 -0.53 18.68 -5.96
CA GLY A 236 -1.94 18.33 -6.09
C GLY A 236 -2.17 16.96 -6.74
N MET A 237 -1.29 16.00 -6.44
CA MET A 237 -0.51 15.41 -7.54
C MET A 237 -1.13 14.20 -8.25
N TRP A 238 -0.26 13.40 -8.82
CA TRP A 238 -0.01 13.29 -10.27
C TRP A 238 -0.96 14.10 -11.20
N GLY A 239 -1.08 15.41 -10.94
CA GLY A 239 -1.88 16.39 -11.68
C GLY A 239 -3.40 16.33 -11.46
N ALA A 240 -3.88 15.69 -10.39
CA ALA A 240 -5.31 15.46 -10.16
C ALA A 240 -6.07 16.71 -9.64
N TYR A 241 -5.36 17.67 -9.05
CA TYR A 241 -5.89 18.93 -8.53
C TYR A 241 -5.07 20.12 -9.03
N ASP A 242 -5.71 21.27 -9.22
CA ASP A 242 -5.09 22.49 -9.76
C ASP A 242 -4.03 23.12 -8.82
N CYS A 243 -3.97 22.69 -7.55
CA CYS A 243 -3.03 23.20 -6.55
C CYS A 243 -2.81 22.23 -5.38
N ALA A 244 -1.87 22.57 -4.50
CA ALA A 244 -1.61 21.84 -3.25
C ALA A 244 -2.86 21.78 -2.35
N TYR A 245 -3.25 20.58 -1.93
CA TYR A 245 -4.40 20.36 -1.03
C TYR A 245 -4.04 20.16 0.44
N ARG A 246 -2.74 20.10 0.74
CA ARG A 246 -2.15 20.15 2.08
C ARG A 246 -0.91 21.04 2.02
N VAL A 247 -0.52 21.59 3.17
CA VAL A 247 0.70 22.39 3.28
C VAL A 247 1.89 21.48 2.99
N PHE A 248 2.85 21.99 2.20
CA PHE A 248 4.13 21.34 2.02
C PHE A 248 5.06 21.81 3.15
N ASP A 249 5.52 20.87 3.98
CA ASP A 249 6.25 21.17 5.20
C ASP A 249 7.67 20.57 5.16
N VAL A 250 8.70 21.42 5.05
CA VAL A 250 10.11 20.98 4.93
C VAL A 250 10.62 20.36 6.23
N ASP A 251 10.14 20.81 7.38
CA ASP A 251 10.47 20.20 8.68
C ASP A 251 9.87 18.79 8.83
N ASP A 252 8.74 18.49 8.18
CA ASP A 252 8.23 17.12 8.14
C ASP A 252 9.19 16.15 7.43
N LEU A 253 9.97 16.60 6.44
CA LEU A 253 11.05 15.80 5.87
C LEU A 253 12.10 15.41 6.93
N LEU A 254 12.43 16.33 7.84
CA LEU A 254 13.41 16.10 8.91
C LEU A 254 12.83 15.16 9.98
N THR A 255 11.62 15.42 10.46
CA THR A 255 10.99 14.66 11.56
C THR A 255 10.70 13.21 11.14
N ASN A 256 10.18 13.01 9.93
CA ASN A 256 9.99 11.69 9.33
C ASN A 256 11.33 10.95 9.12
N THR A 257 12.38 11.66 8.70
CA THR A 257 13.73 11.08 8.57
C THR A 257 14.33 10.65 9.92
N VAL A 258 14.12 11.44 10.97
CA VAL A 258 14.48 11.07 12.36
C VAL A 258 13.70 9.84 12.81
N GLY A 259 12.39 9.75 12.51
CA GLY A 259 11.58 8.55 12.73
C GLY A 259 12.22 7.30 12.12
N ALA A 260 12.60 7.36 10.84
CA ALA A 260 13.25 6.24 10.16
C ALA A 260 14.65 5.90 10.75
N ALA A 261 15.41 6.89 11.23
CA ALA A 261 16.67 6.65 11.93
C ALA A 261 16.44 5.87 13.25
N LEU A 262 15.50 6.34 14.07
CA LEU A 262 15.10 5.70 15.34
C LEU A 262 14.56 4.29 15.12
N GLY A 263 13.75 4.07 14.08
CA GLY A 263 13.28 2.76 13.66
C GLY A 263 14.41 1.76 13.36
N SER A 264 15.43 2.19 12.62
CA SER A 264 16.61 1.36 12.36
C SER A 264 17.41 1.06 13.64
N LEU A 265 17.44 1.96 14.62
CA LEU A 265 18.07 1.72 15.92
C LEU A 265 17.26 0.73 16.77
N LEU A 266 15.93 0.86 16.81
CA LEU A 266 15.02 -0.06 17.48
C LEU A 266 15.17 -1.51 16.95
N ALA A 267 15.36 -1.66 15.64
CA ALA A 267 15.63 -2.95 15.00
C ALA A 267 16.97 -3.61 15.40
N LEU A 268 17.86 -2.93 16.14
CA LEU A 268 19.05 -3.56 16.76
C LEU A 268 18.71 -4.25 18.09
N VAL A 269 17.70 -3.76 18.81
CA VAL A 269 17.32 -4.24 20.15
C VAL A 269 16.36 -5.43 20.07
N VAL A 270 15.54 -5.51 19.00
CA VAL A 270 14.64 -6.65 18.79
C VAL A 270 15.44 -7.95 18.63
N PRO A 271 15.19 -8.99 19.45
CA PRO A 271 15.99 -10.22 19.44
C PRO A 271 16.11 -10.85 18.05
N ARG A 272 17.35 -11.22 17.67
CA ARG A 272 17.64 -11.87 16.38
C ARG A 272 16.79 -13.13 16.14
N GLY A 273 16.33 -13.80 17.20
CA GLY A 273 15.41 -14.94 17.10
C GLY A 273 14.04 -14.63 16.47
N LEU A 274 13.55 -13.39 16.53
CA LEU A 274 12.31 -12.99 15.84
C LEU A 274 12.58 -12.65 14.36
N SER A 275 13.74 -12.06 14.06
CA SER A 275 14.11 -11.60 12.73
C SER A 275 14.69 -12.71 11.84
N ASP A 276 15.62 -13.52 12.36
CA ASP A 276 16.21 -14.68 11.68
C ASP A 276 17.06 -15.60 12.61
N PRO A 277 16.51 -16.72 13.12
CA PRO A 277 17.29 -17.78 13.79
C PRO A 277 18.24 -18.57 12.87
N SER A 278 18.58 -18.07 11.68
CA SER A 278 19.46 -18.75 10.72
C SER A 278 20.53 -17.84 10.12
N ALA A 279 20.88 -16.74 10.79
CA ALA A 279 22.04 -15.94 10.43
C ALA A 279 23.34 -16.79 10.36
N ASP A 280 23.47 -17.79 11.24
CA ASP A 280 24.66 -18.64 11.35
C ASP A 280 24.57 -19.98 10.57
N VAL A 281 23.53 -20.20 9.75
CA VAL A 281 23.34 -21.49 9.06
C VAL A 281 23.29 -21.29 7.55
N ASP A 282 24.25 -21.91 6.84
CA ASP A 282 24.43 -21.81 5.40
C ASP A 282 23.11 -21.87 4.59
N PRO A 283 22.78 -20.83 3.81
CA PRO A 283 21.66 -20.85 2.86
C PRO A 283 21.80 -21.91 1.75
N GLY A 284 23.01 -22.39 1.48
CA GLY A 284 23.33 -23.50 0.57
C GLY A 284 22.98 -24.89 1.14
N ALA A 285 22.88 -25.04 2.45
CA ALA A 285 22.60 -26.33 3.09
C ALA A 285 21.20 -26.85 2.75
N PRO A 286 21.03 -28.17 2.49
CA PRO A 286 19.73 -28.80 2.32
C PRO A 286 18.86 -28.60 3.58
N ARG A 287 17.56 -28.36 3.39
CA ARG A 287 16.60 -28.29 4.49
C ARG A 287 15.54 -29.39 4.35
N PRO A 288 14.98 -29.93 5.46
CA PRO A 288 13.88 -30.88 5.40
C PRO A 288 12.73 -30.41 4.51
N VAL A 289 12.06 -31.36 3.85
CA VAL A 289 10.83 -31.10 3.12
C VAL A 289 9.67 -31.34 4.08
N THR A 290 8.96 -30.27 4.42
CA THR A 290 7.80 -30.30 5.32
C THR A 290 6.52 -30.00 4.54
N VAL A 291 5.38 -30.45 5.06
CA VAL A 291 4.06 -30.19 4.45
C VAL A 291 3.81 -28.67 4.25
N PRO A 292 4.07 -27.77 5.21
CA PRO A 292 3.95 -26.33 4.98
C PRO A 292 4.85 -25.79 3.86
N ARG A 293 6.05 -26.35 3.69
CA ARG A 293 6.95 -25.99 2.58
C ARG A 293 6.41 -26.46 1.23
N ARG A 294 5.73 -27.61 1.16
CA ARG A 294 5.01 -28.04 -0.05
C ARG A 294 3.81 -27.14 -0.35
N LEU A 295 2.97 -26.87 0.65
CA LEU A 295 1.80 -26.01 0.48
C LEU A 295 2.21 -24.60 0.03
N LEU A 296 3.32 -24.08 0.55
CA LEU A 296 3.90 -22.83 0.09
C LEU A 296 4.36 -22.88 -1.38
N ALA A 297 4.90 -24.01 -1.85
CA ALA A 297 5.21 -24.23 -3.27
C ALA A 297 3.93 -24.15 -4.13
N MET A 298 2.89 -24.86 -3.71
CA MET A 298 1.59 -24.89 -4.40
C MET A 298 0.91 -23.51 -4.41
N LEU A 299 0.98 -22.77 -3.31
CA LEU A 299 0.50 -21.38 -3.23
C LEU A 299 1.29 -20.46 -4.17
N CYS A 300 2.62 -20.61 -4.25
CA CYS A 300 3.44 -19.83 -5.19
C CYS A 300 3.15 -20.19 -6.66
N ASP A 301 2.87 -21.46 -6.96
CA ASP A 301 2.45 -21.89 -8.30
C ASP A 301 1.06 -21.34 -8.68
N TRP A 302 0.08 -21.46 -7.78
CA TRP A 302 -1.27 -20.94 -7.99
C TRP A 302 -1.27 -19.41 -8.15
N LEU A 303 -0.63 -18.70 -7.21
CA LEU A 303 -0.54 -17.24 -7.25
C LEU A 303 0.24 -16.74 -8.48
N GLY A 304 1.34 -17.43 -8.83
CA GLY A 304 2.10 -17.14 -10.04
C GLY A 304 1.29 -17.37 -11.32
N TYR A 305 0.53 -18.47 -11.39
CA TYR A 305 -0.38 -18.76 -12.49
C TYR A 305 -1.46 -17.67 -12.62
N THR A 306 -2.22 -17.40 -11.55
CA THR A 306 -3.31 -16.42 -11.56
C THR A 306 -2.82 -15.01 -11.92
N LEU A 307 -1.70 -14.56 -11.36
CA LEU A 307 -1.12 -13.24 -11.68
C LEU A 307 -0.60 -13.16 -13.12
N THR A 308 -0.01 -14.23 -13.66
CA THR A 308 0.47 -14.26 -15.05
C THR A 308 -0.70 -14.30 -16.03
N THR A 309 -1.70 -15.15 -15.78
CA THR A 309 -2.95 -15.21 -16.54
C THR A 309 -3.64 -13.85 -16.57
N PHE A 310 -3.76 -13.18 -15.42
CA PHE A 310 -4.32 -11.83 -15.34
C PHE A 310 -3.52 -10.81 -16.14
N ALA A 311 -2.18 -10.78 -15.98
CA ALA A 311 -1.33 -9.84 -16.71
C ALA A 311 -1.39 -10.03 -18.23
N VAL A 312 -1.40 -11.28 -18.72
CA VAL A 312 -1.56 -11.58 -20.15
C VAL A 312 -2.97 -11.23 -20.62
N ALA A 313 -4.02 -11.52 -19.86
CA ALA A 313 -5.40 -11.16 -20.22
C ALA A 313 -5.57 -9.63 -20.32
N VAL A 314 -4.98 -8.85 -19.40
CA VAL A 314 -4.96 -7.38 -19.47
C VAL A 314 -4.19 -6.89 -20.71
N ALA A 315 -3.04 -7.48 -21.04
CA ALA A 315 -2.28 -7.14 -22.24
C ALA A 315 -3.08 -7.44 -23.53
N VAL A 316 -3.79 -8.58 -23.59
CA VAL A 316 -4.67 -8.93 -24.72
C VAL A 316 -5.85 -7.96 -24.83
N ARG A 317 -6.49 -7.58 -23.72
CA ARG A 317 -7.56 -6.57 -23.74
C ARG A 317 -7.06 -5.21 -24.22
N ALA A 318 -5.89 -4.78 -23.75
CA ALA A 318 -5.26 -3.54 -24.22
C ALA A 318 -4.96 -3.60 -25.73
N TYR A 319 -4.44 -4.71 -26.24
CA TYR A 319 -4.25 -4.92 -27.67
C TYR A 319 -5.56 -4.84 -28.46
N LEU A 320 -6.61 -5.52 -28.00
CA LEU A 320 -7.91 -5.51 -28.68
C LEU A 320 -8.54 -4.12 -28.73
N ILE A 321 -8.48 -3.36 -27.61
CA ILE A 321 -9.07 -2.01 -27.51
C ILE A 321 -8.28 -0.97 -28.30
N TYR A 322 -6.94 -1.00 -28.24
CA TYR A 322 -6.10 0.10 -28.75
C TYR A 322 -5.44 -0.17 -30.10
N LEU A 323 -5.28 -1.43 -30.51
CA LEU A 323 -4.60 -1.81 -31.77
C LEU A 323 -5.54 -2.52 -32.77
N ALA A 324 -6.46 -3.36 -32.28
CA ALA A 324 -7.43 -4.06 -33.15
C ALA A 324 -8.77 -3.33 -33.33
N ASP A 325 -9.04 -2.31 -32.49
CA ASP A 325 -10.32 -1.59 -32.35
C ASP A 325 -11.56 -2.49 -32.10
N ASP A 326 -11.34 -3.71 -31.61
CA ASP A 326 -12.39 -4.67 -31.27
C ASP A 326 -12.74 -4.59 -29.77
N ARG A 327 -13.48 -3.54 -29.43
CA ARG A 327 -13.92 -3.30 -28.04
C ARG A 327 -14.98 -4.30 -27.57
N ALA A 328 -15.81 -4.83 -28.49
CA ALA A 328 -16.84 -5.80 -28.16
C ALA A 328 -16.21 -7.09 -27.64
N THR A 329 -15.28 -7.68 -28.40
CA THR A 329 -14.55 -8.88 -27.97
C THR A 329 -13.69 -8.62 -26.73
N ALA A 330 -13.15 -7.41 -26.55
CA ALA A 330 -12.31 -7.08 -25.40
C ALA A 330 -13.07 -7.00 -24.06
N VAL A 331 -14.33 -6.56 -24.09
CA VAL A 331 -15.16 -6.35 -22.89
C VAL A 331 -16.04 -7.56 -22.59
N GLU A 332 -16.72 -8.10 -23.61
CA GLU A 332 -17.73 -9.15 -23.46
C GLU A 332 -17.16 -10.56 -23.70
N GLY A 333 -16.07 -10.68 -24.45
CA GLY A 333 -15.51 -11.96 -24.86
C GLY A 333 -14.64 -12.65 -23.79
N PRO A 334 -14.73 -13.99 -23.62
CA PRO A 334 -13.82 -14.76 -22.77
C PRO A 334 -12.40 -14.89 -23.37
N VAL A 335 -12.21 -14.42 -24.61
CA VAL A 335 -10.99 -14.56 -25.43
C VAL A 335 -9.72 -14.14 -24.67
N SER A 336 -9.75 -12.99 -23.97
CA SER A 336 -8.58 -12.53 -23.20
C SER A 336 -8.19 -13.48 -22.08
N THR A 337 -9.18 -14.07 -21.40
CA THR A 337 -8.97 -15.00 -20.28
C THR A 337 -8.49 -16.36 -20.79
N ILE A 338 -9.09 -16.86 -21.88
CA ILE A 338 -8.69 -18.11 -22.52
C ILE A 338 -7.24 -18.01 -23.04
N ILE A 339 -6.87 -16.91 -23.70
CA ILE A 339 -5.49 -16.67 -24.15
C ILE A 339 -4.55 -16.53 -22.94
N GLY A 340 -4.94 -15.77 -21.92
CA GLY A 340 -4.15 -15.60 -20.68
C GLY A 340 -3.82 -16.93 -20.00
N GLY A 341 -4.84 -17.78 -19.79
CA GLY A 341 -4.67 -19.12 -19.20
C GLY A 341 -3.86 -20.03 -20.10
N SER A 342 -4.14 -20.08 -21.41
CA SER A 342 -3.44 -20.93 -22.37
C SER A 342 -1.95 -20.60 -22.49
N VAL A 343 -1.60 -19.31 -22.59
CA VAL A 343 -0.20 -18.84 -22.63
C VAL A 343 0.51 -19.18 -21.31
N THR A 344 -0.15 -18.95 -20.18
CA THR A 344 0.43 -19.24 -18.85
C THR A 344 0.64 -20.75 -18.65
N LEU A 345 -0.31 -21.59 -19.04
CA LEU A 345 -0.17 -23.05 -19.06
C LEU A 345 1.00 -23.49 -19.94
N ALA A 346 1.15 -22.92 -21.14
CA ALA A 346 2.26 -23.25 -22.04
C ALA A 346 3.63 -22.88 -21.42
N VAL A 347 3.74 -21.72 -20.77
CA VAL A 347 4.94 -21.32 -20.03
C VAL A 347 5.23 -22.27 -18.87
N TRP A 348 4.23 -22.62 -18.05
CA TRP A 348 4.41 -23.55 -16.94
C TRP A 348 4.77 -24.97 -17.40
N LEU A 349 4.14 -25.44 -18.50
CA LEU A 349 4.46 -26.70 -19.14
C LEU A 349 5.92 -26.70 -19.62
N LEU A 350 6.36 -25.65 -20.32
CA LEU A 350 7.74 -25.52 -20.79
C LEU A 350 8.74 -25.55 -19.62
N VAL A 351 8.48 -24.82 -18.53
CA VAL A 351 9.34 -24.83 -17.33
C VAL A 351 9.40 -26.22 -16.68
N ILE A 352 8.28 -26.95 -16.59
CA ILE A 352 8.26 -28.31 -16.03
C ILE A 352 8.91 -29.33 -16.97
N LEU A 353 8.66 -29.26 -18.29
CA LEU A 353 9.25 -30.15 -19.29
C LEU A 353 10.76 -29.96 -19.43
N THR A 354 11.28 -28.74 -19.25
CA THR A 354 12.73 -28.46 -19.28
C THR A 354 13.41 -28.78 -17.96
N THR A 355 12.90 -28.28 -16.83
CA THR A 355 13.60 -28.35 -15.53
C THR A 355 13.16 -29.48 -14.60
N GLY A 356 12.04 -30.14 -14.88
CA GLY A 356 11.40 -31.11 -13.97
C GLY A 356 10.77 -30.49 -12.72
N ARG A 357 10.67 -29.16 -12.66
CA ARG A 357 10.16 -28.38 -11.52
C ARG A 357 9.23 -27.29 -12.04
N SER A 358 8.27 -26.89 -11.22
CA SER A 358 7.40 -25.75 -11.48
C SER A 358 8.03 -24.48 -10.91
N PRO A 359 7.59 -23.29 -11.34
CA PRO A 359 7.98 -22.02 -10.73
C PRO A 359 7.88 -22.02 -9.20
N GLY A 360 6.79 -22.54 -8.63
CA GLY A 360 6.61 -22.68 -7.17
C GLY A 360 7.66 -23.59 -6.51
N ASP A 361 7.98 -24.74 -7.11
CA ASP A 361 9.04 -25.62 -6.60
C ASP A 361 10.44 -24.97 -6.73
N HIS A 362 10.70 -24.16 -7.77
CA HIS A 362 11.93 -23.35 -7.85
C HIS A 362 12.01 -22.28 -6.75
N VAL A 363 10.89 -21.61 -6.46
CA VAL A 363 10.77 -20.57 -5.41
C VAL A 363 11.13 -21.12 -4.04
N VAL A 364 10.65 -22.32 -3.67
CA VAL A 364 10.95 -22.97 -2.37
C VAL A 364 12.07 -24.02 -2.42
N ARG A 365 12.83 -24.11 -3.52
CA ARG A 365 13.98 -25.02 -3.71
C ARG A 365 13.63 -26.51 -3.51
N LEU A 366 12.57 -26.99 -4.16
CA LEU A 366 12.14 -28.40 -4.16
C LEU A 366 12.40 -29.08 -5.50
N ARG A 367 12.57 -30.40 -5.49
CA ARG A 367 12.61 -31.25 -6.69
C ARG A 367 12.06 -32.64 -6.41
N TYR A 368 11.50 -33.28 -7.43
CA TYR A 368 11.14 -34.70 -7.37
C TYR A 368 12.32 -35.56 -7.82
N VAL A 369 12.47 -36.73 -7.22
CA VAL A 369 13.52 -37.73 -7.51
C VAL A 369 12.97 -39.15 -7.48
N GLY A 370 13.68 -40.06 -8.14
CA GLY A 370 13.26 -41.46 -8.30
C GLY A 370 12.12 -41.62 -9.30
N GLY A 371 11.32 -42.67 -9.09
CA GLY A 371 10.31 -43.15 -10.03
C GLY A 371 10.90 -44.04 -11.14
N SER A 372 10.09 -44.96 -11.67
CA SER A 372 10.46 -45.89 -12.74
C SER A 372 10.01 -45.43 -14.13
N MET A 373 9.40 -44.24 -14.23
CA MET A 373 8.79 -43.72 -15.45
C MET A 373 9.81 -42.97 -16.31
N PRO A 374 9.72 -43.02 -17.66
CA PRO A 374 10.53 -42.18 -18.53
C PRO A 374 10.42 -40.70 -18.17
N VAL A 375 11.53 -39.96 -18.25
CA VAL A 375 11.62 -38.57 -17.76
C VAL A 375 10.56 -37.66 -18.39
N ALA A 376 10.29 -37.80 -19.69
CA ALA A 376 9.26 -37.01 -20.37
C ALA A 376 7.85 -37.29 -19.82
N VAL A 377 7.48 -38.57 -19.64
CA VAL A 377 6.19 -38.99 -19.08
C VAL A 377 6.03 -38.50 -17.65
N SER A 378 7.08 -38.66 -16.82
CA SER A 378 7.08 -38.17 -15.44
C SER A 378 6.86 -36.64 -15.37
N ARG A 379 7.51 -35.86 -16.24
CA ARG A 379 7.35 -34.40 -16.30
C ARG A 379 5.95 -33.98 -16.78
N LEU A 380 5.38 -34.67 -17.77
CA LEU A 380 4.02 -34.42 -18.23
C LEU A 380 2.98 -34.75 -17.16
N LEU A 381 3.04 -35.94 -16.55
CA LEU A 381 2.15 -36.32 -15.45
C LEU A 381 2.30 -35.39 -14.25
N ARG A 382 3.51 -34.88 -13.97
CA ARG A 382 3.74 -33.89 -12.93
C ARG A 382 3.02 -32.56 -13.22
N PHE A 383 2.97 -32.11 -14.47
CA PHE A 383 2.20 -30.92 -14.87
C PHE A 383 0.69 -31.18 -14.71
N LEU A 384 0.19 -32.29 -15.28
CA LEU A 384 -1.24 -32.67 -15.24
C LEU A 384 -1.74 -32.94 -13.82
N ALA A 385 -0.92 -33.53 -12.94
CA ALA A 385 -1.25 -33.79 -11.54
C ALA A 385 -1.01 -32.60 -10.60
N GLY A 386 -0.64 -31.44 -11.15
CA GLY A 386 -0.35 -30.22 -10.41
C GLY A 386 -1.08 -29.02 -11.03
N ILE A 387 -0.40 -27.87 -11.05
CA ILE A 387 -0.94 -26.61 -11.55
C ILE A 387 -1.40 -26.65 -13.02
N GLY A 388 -0.88 -27.57 -13.84
CA GLY A 388 -1.34 -27.78 -15.21
C GLY A 388 -2.73 -28.39 -15.29
N GLY A 389 -3.03 -29.41 -14.47
CA GLY A 389 -4.38 -29.97 -14.38
C GLY A 389 -5.39 -28.98 -13.82
N TYR A 390 -4.99 -28.21 -12.79
CA TYR A 390 -5.78 -27.10 -12.26
C TYR A 390 -6.13 -26.10 -13.37
N GLY A 391 -5.13 -25.55 -14.06
CA GLY A 391 -5.36 -24.53 -15.09
C GLY A 391 -6.07 -25.05 -16.35
N LEU A 392 -5.93 -26.34 -16.69
CA LEU A 392 -6.71 -26.95 -17.79
C LEU A 392 -8.20 -27.07 -17.44
N LEU A 393 -8.54 -27.34 -16.17
CA LEU A 393 -9.92 -27.34 -15.70
C LEU A 393 -10.47 -25.91 -15.55
N ASP A 394 -9.62 -24.95 -15.17
CA ASP A 394 -9.90 -23.51 -15.04
C ASP A 394 -10.19 -22.83 -16.40
N LEU A 395 -9.80 -23.45 -17.51
CA LEU A 395 -10.15 -23.06 -18.88
C LEU A 395 -11.50 -23.62 -19.37
N LEU A 396 -12.16 -24.49 -18.59
CA LEU A 396 -13.49 -24.99 -18.95
C LEU A 396 -14.58 -23.92 -18.67
N PRO A 397 -15.73 -23.99 -19.35
CA PRO A 397 -16.90 -23.17 -19.02
C PRO A 397 -17.32 -23.27 -17.54
N GLU A 398 -17.96 -22.21 -17.02
CA GLU A 398 -18.23 -22.01 -15.59
C GLU A 398 -19.05 -23.15 -14.95
N GLU A 399 -19.88 -23.83 -15.74
CA GLU A 399 -20.66 -25.02 -15.33
C GLU A 399 -19.77 -26.17 -14.84
N TRP A 400 -18.49 -26.19 -15.22
CA TRP A 400 -17.49 -27.19 -14.82
C TRP A 400 -16.59 -26.76 -13.66
N SER A 401 -16.79 -25.55 -13.10
CA SER A 401 -16.00 -24.98 -11.99
C SER A 401 -15.89 -25.90 -10.75
N ILE A 402 -16.89 -26.76 -10.52
CA ILE A 402 -16.85 -27.78 -9.47
C ILE A 402 -15.68 -28.76 -9.63
N LEU A 403 -15.26 -29.09 -10.86
CA LEU A 403 -14.10 -29.94 -11.14
C LEU A 403 -12.80 -29.29 -10.69
N VAL A 404 -12.65 -27.98 -10.90
CA VAL A 404 -11.49 -27.19 -10.43
C VAL A 404 -11.40 -27.27 -8.91
N THR A 405 -12.53 -27.09 -8.23
CA THR A 405 -12.62 -27.15 -6.76
C THR A 405 -12.28 -28.54 -6.23
N ILE A 406 -12.83 -29.61 -6.83
CA ILE A 406 -12.53 -31.00 -6.48
C ILE A 406 -11.04 -31.30 -6.70
N PHE A 407 -10.47 -30.90 -7.84
CA PHE A 407 -9.05 -31.12 -8.16
C PHE A 407 -8.14 -30.38 -7.16
N ALA A 408 -8.43 -29.12 -6.84
CA ALA A 408 -7.70 -28.36 -5.84
C ALA A 408 -7.78 -29.03 -4.45
N GLY A 409 -8.96 -29.50 -4.06
CA GLY A 409 -9.17 -30.28 -2.83
C GLY A 409 -8.30 -31.55 -2.79
N VAL A 410 -8.33 -32.37 -3.86
CA VAL A 410 -7.51 -33.58 -3.98
C VAL A 410 -6.01 -33.25 -3.95
N ALA A 411 -5.57 -32.18 -4.63
CA ALA A 411 -4.18 -31.74 -4.62
C ALA A 411 -3.70 -31.33 -3.21
N VAL A 412 -4.53 -30.61 -2.45
CA VAL A 412 -4.23 -30.20 -1.07
C VAL A 412 -4.25 -31.40 -0.12
N VAL A 413 -5.31 -32.24 -0.16
CA VAL A 413 -5.44 -33.44 0.68
C VAL A 413 -4.26 -34.39 0.44
N THR A 414 -3.90 -34.67 -0.82
CA THR A 414 -2.72 -35.51 -1.11
C THR A 414 -1.42 -34.85 -0.65
N ALA A 415 -1.27 -33.53 -0.70
CA ALA A 415 -0.10 -32.84 -0.15
C ALA A 415 -0.03 -32.87 1.39
N LEU A 416 -1.17 -32.91 2.08
CA LEU A 416 -1.25 -33.02 3.55
C LEU A 416 -0.92 -34.43 4.05
N PHE A 417 -1.48 -35.46 3.43
CA PHE A 417 -1.46 -36.84 3.96
C PHE A 417 -0.38 -37.76 3.34
N THR A 418 0.43 -37.28 2.39
CA THR A 418 1.53 -38.08 1.81
C THR A 418 2.89 -37.76 2.43
N ARG A 419 3.78 -38.76 2.48
CA ARG A 419 5.16 -38.63 2.97
C ARG A 419 5.85 -37.41 2.35
N ASN A 420 6.40 -36.53 3.19
CA ASN A 420 7.08 -35.29 2.82
C ASN A 420 6.27 -34.36 1.90
N GLY A 421 4.94 -34.48 1.85
CA GLY A 421 4.08 -33.71 0.96
C GLY A 421 4.34 -33.96 -0.53
N ARG A 422 4.72 -35.19 -0.93
CA ARG A 422 4.93 -35.52 -2.35
C ARG A 422 3.68 -35.27 -3.24
N GLY A 423 2.48 -35.28 -2.65
CA GLY A 423 1.22 -34.92 -3.30
C GLY A 423 0.83 -35.84 -4.47
N LEU A 424 -0.24 -35.48 -5.17
CA LEU A 424 -0.72 -36.20 -6.35
C LEU A 424 0.38 -36.49 -7.40
N PRO A 425 1.29 -35.55 -7.77
CA PRO A 425 2.39 -35.84 -8.70
C PRO A 425 3.34 -36.94 -8.21
N GLY A 426 3.67 -36.95 -6.92
CA GLY A 426 4.57 -37.93 -6.34
C GLY A 426 3.94 -39.31 -6.14
N VAL A 427 2.63 -39.35 -5.88
CA VAL A 427 1.87 -40.61 -5.83
C VAL A 427 1.83 -41.26 -7.21
N LEU A 428 1.45 -40.52 -8.25
CA LEU A 428 1.32 -41.04 -9.61
C LEU A 428 2.66 -41.47 -10.22
N ASN A 429 3.72 -40.68 -10.05
CA ASN A 429 5.05 -41.01 -10.58
C ASN A 429 5.87 -41.97 -9.68
N ARG A 430 5.35 -42.35 -8.50
CA ARG A 430 6.12 -43.02 -7.43
C ARG A 430 7.44 -42.31 -7.09
N GLN A 431 7.39 -40.97 -7.05
CA GLN A 431 8.53 -40.10 -6.79
C GLN A 431 8.53 -39.55 -5.36
N GLU A 432 9.72 -39.33 -4.82
CA GLU A 432 9.91 -38.63 -3.56
C GLU A 432 10.26 -37.16 -3.79
N LEU A 433 9.85 -36.32 -2.85
CA LEU A 433 10.08 -34.88 -2.87
C LEU A 433 11.24 -34.54 -1.94
N VAL A 434 12.30 -33.94 -2.50
CA VAL A 434 13.54 -33.59 -1.78
C VAL A 434 13.91 -32.13 -1.99
N ASP A 435 14.79 -31.62 -1.14
CA ASP A 435 15.41 -30.31 -1.36
C ASP A 435 16.26 -30.34 -2.63
N SER A 436 16.17 -29.30 -3.46
CA SER A 436 16.99 -29.21 -4.67
C SER A 436 18.49 -29.08 -4.38
N ARG A 437 18.87 -28.70 -3.16
CA ARG A 437 20.26 -28.62 -2.68
C ARG A 437 20.80 -29.95 -2.15
N ALA A 438 19.93 -30.92 -1.84
CA ALA A 438 20.39 -32.23 -1.39
C ALA A 438 21.22 -32.88 -2.51
N LEU A 439 22.43 -33.30 -2.18
CA LEU A 439 23.28 -34.10 -3.07
C LEU A 439 22.50 -35.33 -3.57
N PRO A 440 22.80 -35.84 -4.78
CA PRO A 440 22.37 -37.19 -5.14
C PRO A 440 22.86 -38.13 -4.04
N GLN A 441 21.96 -38.92 -3.45
CA GLN A 441 22.43 -40.05 -2.67
C GLN A 441 23.17 -40.98 -3.65
N PRO A 442 24.39 -41.44 -3.35
CA PRO A 442 24.97 -42.54 -4.10
C PRO A 442 23.97 -43.70 -4.04
N ALA A 443 23.81 -44.43 -5.14
CA ALA A 443 23.03 -45.65 -5.11
C ALA A 443 23.60 -46.53 -3.99
N VAL A 444 22.73 -47.01 -3.09
CA VAL A 444 23.14 -48.02 -2.11
C VAL A 444 23.50 -49.25 -2.93
N GLU A 445 24.81 -49.47 -3.10
CA GLU A 445 25.35 -50.68 -3.67
C GLU A 445 24.94 -51.80 -2.73
N VAL A 446 23.90 -52.54 -3.12
CA VAL A 446 23.41 -53.69 -2.36
C VAL A 446 24.46 -54.76 -2.53
N ASP A 447 25.39 -54.79 -1.58
CA ASP A 447 26.43 -55.81 -1.51
C ASP A 447 25.76 -57.19 -1.49
N SER A 448 25.90 -57.90 -2.60
CA SER A 448 25.32 -59.23 -2.78
C SER A 448 26.06 -60.33 -2.02
N THR A 449 27.12 -60.02 -1.27
CA THR A 449 27.97 -60.99 -0.58
C THR A 449 27.47 -61.39 0.81
N THR A 450 26.24 -61.93 0.90
CA THR A 450 25.87 -62.84 2.01
C THR A 450 24.73 -63.80 1.66
N ARG A 451 25.02 -64.72 0.74
CA ARG A 451 24.35 -66.03 0.66
C ARG A 451 25.38 -67.13 0.38
N THR A 452 25.84 -67.74 1.46
CA THR A 452 26.50 -69.06 1.52
C THR A 452 26.04 -69.72 2.81
#